data_AF-A0AAW4AUV5-F1
#
_entry.id   AF-A0AAW4AUV5-F1
#
_cell.length_a   1.000
_cell.length_b   1.000
_cell.length_c   1.000
_cell.angle_alpha   90.00
_cell.angle_beta   90.00
_cell.angle_gamma   90.00
#
_symmetry.space_group_name_H-M   'P 1'
#
loop_
_entity.id
_entity.type
_entity.pdbx_description
1 polymer ?
#
loop_
_entity_poly.entity_id
_entity_poly.type
_entity_poly.pdbx_seq_one_letter_code
_entity_poly.pdbx_strand_id
1 'polypeptide(L)'
;MHRFALSASYITNQTDGSFGYFPSYTLGAMYAAQFMAAMKKTVDVDSVIKSGNLTPIFNWLSDNVWNKASLFTTDELVKAATGETLNPVHFQTHLKNRYL
;
A
#
# COMPACT_ATOMS: atom_id res chain seq x y z
N MET A 1 -9.81 41.88 -17.16
CA MET A 1 -10.58 40.62 -17.03
C MET A 1 -9.70 39.44 -17.42
N HIS A 2 -8.88 38.91 -16.51
CA HIS A 2 -7.82 37.94 -16.83
C HIS A 2 -7.55 36.93 -15.69
N ARG A 3 -8.59 36.24 -15.20
CA ARG A 3 -8.43 35.28 -14.07
C ARG A 3 -9.33 34.04 -14.07
N PHE A 4 -9.87 33.59 -15.21
CA PHE A 4 -10.80 32.44 -15.25
C PHE A 4 -10.31 31.17 -15.96
N ALA A 5 -9.04 31.08 -16.36
CA ALA A 5 -8.56 29.97 -17.20
C ALA A 5 -7.72 28.89 -16.48
N LEU A 6 -7.55 28.93 -15.15
CA LEU A 6 -6.63 28.01 -14.44
C LEU A 6 -7.29 26.90 -13.60
N SER A 7 -8.63 26.80 -13.53
CA SER A 7 -9.28 25.72 -12.75
C SER A 7 -9.71 24.50 -13.58
N ALA A 8 -9.63 24.55 -14.91
CA ALA A 8 -10.17 23.49 -15.77
C ALA A 8 -9.22 22.30 -16.00
N SER A 9 -7.93 22.41 -15.65
CA SER A 9 -6.95 21.32 -15.85
C SER A 9 -6.93 20.27 -14.74
N TYR A 10 -7.76 20.40 -13.70
CA TYR A 10 -7.83 19.44 -12.59
C TYR A 10 -8.84 18.30 -12.78
N ILE A 11 -9.59 18.26 -13.90
CA ILE A 11 -10.72 17.34 -14.08
C ILE A 11 -10.62 16.51 -15.37
N THR A 12 -9.43 16.03 -15.73
CA THR A 12 -9.28 15.07 -16.84
C THR A 12 -9.42 13.61 -16.42
N ASN A 13 -9.49 13.30 -15.11
CA ASN A 13 -9.61 11.92 -14.65
C ASN A 13 -11.06 11.35 -14.64
N GLN A 14 -12.06 12.16 -14.99
CA GLN A 14 -13.48 11.78 -14.85
C GLN A 14 -14.17 11.44 -16.18
N THR A 15 -13.46 11.39 -17.31
CA THR A 15 -14.08 11.18 -18.63
C THR A 15 -13.65 9.90 -19.33
N ASP A 16 -13.08 8.93 -18.62
CA ASP A 16 -12.73 7.63 -19.21
C ASP A 16 -12.95 6.49 -18.21
N GLY A 17 -14.22 6.19 -17.91
CA GLY A 17 -14.68 4.89 -17.36
C GLY A 17 -14.02 4.36 -16.08
N SER A 18 -13.23 5.16 -15.37
CA SER A 18 -12.32 4.69 -14.32
C SER A 18 -12.89 4.95 -12.93
N PHE A 19 -14.16 4.57 -12.72
CA PHE A 19 -14.88 4.63 -11.43
C PHE A 19 -14.31 3.65 -10.35
N GLY A 20 -13.07 3.19 -10.52
CA GLY A 20 -12.36 2.25 -9.65
C GLY A 20 -10.85 2.53 -9.51
N TYR A 21 -10.29 3.52 -10.23
CA TYR A 21 -8.86 3.84 -10.16
C TYR A 21 -8.49 4.64 -8.92
N PHE A 22 -9.42 5.46 -8.40
CA PHE A 22 -9.21 6.20 -7.16
C PHE A 22 -9.30 5.30 -5.89
N PRO A 23 -10.25 4.34 -5.79
CA PRO A 23 -10.25 3.34 -4.74
C PRO A 23 -9.02 2.43 -4.75
N SER A 24 -8.47 2.08 -5.92
CA SER A 24 -7.34 1.15 -6.00
C SER A 24 -6.06 1.72 -5.39
N TYR A 25 -5.81 3.03 -5.49
CA TYR A 25 -4.69 3.68 -4.78
C TYR A 25 -4.85 3.62 -3.26
N THR A 26 -6.07 3.86 -2.77
CA THR A 26 -6.34 3.82 -1.32
C THR A 26 -6.22 2.40 -0.80
N LEU A 27 -6.80 1.43 -1.51
CA LEU A 27 -6.69 0.00 -1.19
C LEU A 27 -5.24 -0.46 -1.22
N GLY A 28 -4.46 -0.06 -2.24
CA GLY A 28 -3.03 -0.36 -2.33
C GLY A 28 -2.24 0.18 -1.14
N ALA A 29 -2.54 1.40 -0.68
CA ALA A 29 -1.91 1.98 0.50
C ALA A 29 -2.30 1.26 1.80
N MET A 30 -3.55 0.80 1.92
CA MET A 30 -4.02 0.00 3.07
C MET A 30 -3.31 -1.35 3.12
N TYR A 31 -3.20 -2.04 1.98
CA TYR A 31 -2.45 -3.29 1.88
C TYR A 31 -0.97 -3.10 2.20
N ALA A 32 -0.34 -2.06 1.65
CA ALA A 32 1.06 -1.75 1.95
C ALA A 32 1.30 -1.48 3.43
N ALA A 33 0.39 -0.76 4.11
CA ALA A 33 0.46 -0.52 5.54
C ALA A 33 0.34 -1.81 6.36
N GLN A 34 -0.58 -2.70 5.99
CA GLN A 34 -0.77 -3.99 6.66
C GLN A 34 0.41 -4.94 6.44
N PHE A 35 0.97 -4.99 5.22
CA PHE A 35 2.19 -5.74 4.93
C PHE A 35 3.39 -5.19 5.68
N MET A 36 3.55 -3.87 5.77
CA MET A 36 4.61 -3.25 6.57
C MET A 36 4.47 -3.63 8.05
N ALA A 37 3.26 -3.64 8.60
CA ALA A 37 3.02 -4.04 9.98
C ALA A 37 3.34 -5.52 10.23
N ALA A 38 2.99 -6.41 9.30
CA ALA A 38 3.32 -7.83 9.39
C ALA A 38 4.84 -8.07 9.23
N MET A 39 5.46 -7.43 8.24
CA MET A 39 6.88 -7.51 7.97
C MET A 39 7.72 -7.06 9.17
N LYS A 40 7.34 -5.96 9.84
CA LYS A 40 8.01 -5.48 11.06
C LYS A 40 8.01 -6.49 12.22
N LYS A 41 7.11 -7.48 12.23
CA LYS A 41 7.12 -8.56 13.24
C LYS A 41 8.17 -9.62 12.95
N THR A 42 8.55 -9.80 11.69
CA THR A 42 9.45 -10.87 11.23
C THR A 42 10.82 -10.36 10.80
N VAL A 43 10.91 -9.11 10.36
CA VAL A 43 12.11 -8.45 9.83
C VAL A 43 12.29 -7.15 10.60
N ASP A 44 13.50 -6.91 11.09
CA ASP A 44 13.89 -5.63 11.70
C ASP A 44 14.10 -4.59 10.60
N VAL A 45 13.00 -4.01 10.12
CA VAL A 45 13.00 -3.02 9.03
C VAL A 45 13.90 -1.82 9.34
N ASP A 46 13.97 -1.38 10.60
CA ASP A 46 14.78 -0.22 10.99
C ASP A 46 16.28 -0.50 10.89
N SER A 47 16.71 -1.69 11.29
CA SER A 47 18.10 -2.14 11.12
C SER A 47 18.46 -2.32 9.65
N VAL A 48 17.56 -2.92 8.87
CA VAL A 48 17.74 -3.14 7.43
C VAL A 48 17.89 -1.81 6.68
N ILE A 49 17.04 -0.83 6.95
CA ILE A 49 17.13 0.52 6.38
C ILE A 49 18.44 1.20 6.78
N LYS A 50 18.85 1.11 8.06
CA LYS A 50 20.12 1.69 8.54
C LYS A 50 21.36 1.07 7.89
N SER A 51 21.32 -0.24 7.64
CA SER A 51 22.42 -0.96 6.98
C SER A 51 22.53 -0.68 5.48
N GLY A 52 21.49 -0.08 4.87
CA GLY A 52 21.41 0.16 3.43
C GLY A 52 21.16 -1.09 2.58
N ASN A 53 21.12 -2.28 3.20
CA ASN A 53 20.89 -3.54 2.50
C ASN A 53 19.41 -3.93 2.56
N LEU A 54 18.62 -3.58 1.55
CA LEU A 54 17.18 -3.86 1.49
C LEU A 54 16.83 -5.31 1.10
N THR A 55 17.80 -6.18 0.86
CA THR A 55 17.56 -7.59 0.47
C THR A 55 16.59 -8.33 1.40
N PRO A 56 16.64 -8.19 2.75
CA PRO A 56 15.71 -8.88 3.64
C PRO A 56 14.24 -8.46 3.43
N ILE A 57 14.01 -7.19 3.08
CA ILE A 57 12.66 -6.67 2.77
C ILE A 57 12.17 -7.26 1.45
N PHE A 58 13.02 -7.28 0.42
CA PHE A 58 12.66 -7.84 -0.88
C PHE A 58 12.42 -9.36 -0.82
N ASN A 59 13.22 -10.10 -0.06
CA ASN A 59 13.00 -11.54 0.15
C ASN A 59 11.65 -11.80 0.81
N TRP A 60 11.33 -11.04 1.87
CA TRP A 60 10.03 -11.18 2.54
C TRP A 60 8.87 -10.89 1.59
N LEU A 61 8.96 -9.84 0.76
CA LEU A 61 7.94 -9.50 -0.22
C LEU A 61 7.82 -10.57 -1.31
N SER A 62 8.94 -11.15 -1.75
CA SER A 62 8.94 -12.24 -2.73
C SER A 62 8.18 -13.46 -2.21
N ASP A 63 8.51 -13.89 -0.99
CA ASP A 63 7.97 -15.12 -0.39
C ASP A 63 6.51 -14.99 0.04
N ASN A 64 6.11 -13.80 0.49
CA ASN A 64 4.79 -13.57 1.06
C ASN A 64 3.80 -12.91 0.10
N VAL A 65 4.28 -12.14 -0.87
CA VAL A 65 3.43 -11.34 -1.77
C VAL A 65 3.64 -11.74 -3.22
N TRP A 66 4.82 -11.53 -3.82
CA TRP A 66 4.99 -11.63 -5.27
C TRP A 66 4.74 -13.04 -5.82
N ASN A 67 5.25 -14.07 -5.16
CA ASN A 67 5.01 -15.45 -5.58
C ASN A 67 3.54 -15.87 -5.45
N LYS A 68 2.77 -15.24 -4.56
CA LYS A 68 1.39 -15.59 -4.25
C LYS A 68 0.37 -14.70 -4.97
N ALA A 69 0.77 -13.51 -5.41
CA ALA A 69 -0.12 -12.52 -6.03
C ALA A 69 -0.66 -12.96 -7.38
N SER A 70 0.03 -13.85 -8.09
CA SER A 70 -0.47 -14.44 -9.34
C SER A 70 -1.36 -15.67 -9.13
N LEU A 71 -1.46 -16.18 -7.90
CA LEU A 71 -2.11 -17.45 -7.58
C LEU A 71 -3.35 -17.27 -6.70
N PHE A 72 -3.36 -16.26 -5.83
CA PHE A 72 -4.39 -16.04 -4.82
C PHE A 72 -5.16 -14.74 -5.04
N THR A 73 -6.41 -14.71 -4.56
CA THR A 73 -7.16 -13.46 -4.45
C THR A 73 -6.52 -12.55 -3.40
N THR A 74 -6.73 -11.23 -3.52
CA THR A 74 -6.08 -10.24 -2.63
C THR A 74 -6.37 -10.51 -1.15
N ASP A 75 -7.59 -10.92 -0.81
CA ASP A 75 -7.98 -11.25 0.57
C ASP A 75 -7.25 -12.48 1.10
N GLU A 76 -7.10 -13.53 0.28
CA GLU A 76 -6.35 -14.73 0.65
C GLU A 76 -4.87 -14.44 0.82
N LEU A 77 -4.29 -13.62 -0.06
CA LEU A 77 -2.91 -13.20 0.03
C LEU A 77 -2.63 -12.40 1.30
N VAL A 78 -3.54 -11.49 1.64
CA VAL A 78 -3.41 -10.63 2.83
C VAL A 78 -3.59 -11.44 4.10
N LYS A 79 -4.55 -12.38 4.11
CA LYS A 79 -4.70 -13.32 5.21
C LYS A 79 -3.50 -14.25 5.35
N ALA A 80 -2.92 -14.73 4.25
CA ALA A 80 -1.74 -15.58 4.28
C ALA A 80 -0.46 -14.84 4.74
N ALA A 81 -0.29 -13.58 4.33
CA ALA A 81 0.89 -12.78 4.68
C ALA A 81 0.80 -12.11 6.07
N THR A 82 -0.41 -11.79 6.53
CA THR A 82 -0.61 -10.95 7.73
C THR A 82 -1.40 -11.67 8.83
N GLY A 83 -2.04 -12.80 8.52
CA GLY A 83 -2.87 -13.60 9.43
C GLY A 83 -4.34 -13.16 9.49
N GLU A 84 -4.68 -11.99 8.94
CA GLU A 84 -6.02 -11.40 8.98
C GLU A 84 -6.41 -10.83 7.61
N THR A 85 -7.72 -10.68 7.36
CA THR A 85 -8.23 -10.00 6.15
C THR A 85 -7.89 -8.51 6.17
N LEU A 86 -8.11 -7.79 5.06
CA LEU A 86 -7.84 -6.36 4.99
C LEU A 86 -8.48 -5.62 6.17
N ASN A 87 -7.66 -4.94 6.97
CA ASN A 87 -8.10 -4.23 8.16
C ASN A 87 -7.73 -2.74 8.07
N PRO A 88 -8.72 -1.83 7.97
CA PRO A 88 -8.48 -0.39 7.84
C PRO A 88 -7.76 0.23 9.04
N VAL A 89 -7.74 -0.44 10.19
CA VAL A 89 -7.10 0.05 11.42
C VAL A 89 -5.58 0.18 11.26
N HIS A 90 -4.94 -0.71 10.48
CA HIS A 90 -3.50 -0.61 10.21
C HIS A 90 -3.15 0.62 9.39
N PHE A 91 -4.00 0.98 8.41
CA PHE A 91 -3.83 2.18 7.62
C PHE A 91 -4.01 3.45 8.47
N GLN A 92 -5.05 3.49 9.32
CA GLN A 92 -5.24 4.61 10.26
C GLN A 92 -4.05 4.78 11.21
N THR A 93 -3.51 3.68 11.72
CA THR A 93 -2.34 3.70 12.61
C THR A 93 -1.10 4.16 11.86
N HIS A 94 -0.90 3.72 10.61
CA HIS A 94 0.20 4.18 9.76
C HIS A 94 0.12 5.69 9.49
N LEU A 95 -1.07 6.20 9.17
CA LEU A 95 -1.29 7.63 8.97
C LEU A 95 -1.02 8.43 10.25
N LYS A 96 -1.51 7.97 11.40
CA LYS A 96 -1.23 8.62 12.68
C LYS A 96 0.28 8.66 12.96
N ASN A 97 0.99 7.54 12.83
CA ASN A 97 2.42 7.49 13.12
C ASN A 97 3.30 8.28 12.14
N ARG A 98 2.79 8.59 10.93
CA ARG A 98 3.55 9.32 9.91
C ARG A 98 3.26 10.83 9.92
N TYR A 99 2.07 11.25 10.34
CA TYR A 99 1.61 12.63 10.24
C TYR A 99 1.34 13.31 11.60
N LEU A 100 1.24 12.57 12.69
CA LEU A 100 1.23 13.08 14.08
C LEU A 100 2.57 12.75 14.74
#